data_AF-A0AAN1BMG3-F1
#
_entry.id   AF-A0AAN1BMG3-F1
#
_cell.length_a   1.000
_cell.length_b   1.000
_cell.length_c   1.000
_cell.angle_alpha   90.00
_cell.angle_beta   90.00
_cell.angle_gamma   90.00
#
_symmetry.space_group_name_H-M   'P 1'
#
loop_
_entity.id
_entity.type
_entity.pdbx_description
1 polymer ?
#
loop_
_entity_poly.entity_id
_entity_poly.type
_entity_poly.pdbx_seq_one_letter_code
_entity_poly.pdbx_strand_id
1 'polypeptide(L)'
;MAGHDDRYVEITTRLRSVRSFCDFLSQGGTVRVAVSESEPYKDVTAVLLERNRREAESLARTRRHLYPELADEEVAPPLYSHH
;
A
#
# COMPACT_ATOMS: atom_id res chain seq x y z
N MET A 1 21.42 -8.76 -14.21
CA MET A 1 20.89 -7.47 -13.73
C MET A 1 19.36 -7.37 -13.77
N ALA A 2 18.62 -8.27 -14.44
CA ALA A 2 17.14 -8.25 -14.46
C ALA A 2 16.47 -8.44 -13.08
N GLY A 3 16.96 -9.37 -12.26
CA GLY A 3 16.33 -9.67 -10.97
C GLY A 3 16.41 -8.56 -9.89
N HIS A 4 17.26 -7.54 -10.05
CA HIS A 4 17.25 -6.37 -9.16
C HIS A 4 16.14 -5.38 -9.52
N ASP A 5 15.81 -5.29 -10.82
CA ASP A 5 14.76 -4.42 -11.34
C ASP A 5 13.37 -4.99 -11.03
N ASP A 6 13.17 -6.29 -11.23
CA ASP A 6 11.91 -6.98 -10.91
C ASP A 6 11.51 -6.80 -9.44
N ARG A 7 12.47 -6.90 -8.52
CA ARG A 7 12.23 -6.72 -7.08
C ARG A 7 11.98 -5.25 -6.70
N TYR A 8 12.60 -4.30 -7.41
CA TYR A 8 12.30 -2.88 -7.22
C TYR A 8 10.86 -2.58 -7.63
N VAL A 9 10.47 -3.05 -8.82
CA VAL A 9 9.10 -2.91 -9.36
C VAL A 9 8.08 -3.55 -8.42
N GLU A 10 8.36 -4.74 -7.89
CA GLU A 10 7.48 -5.43 -6.94
C GLU A 10 7.25 -4.59 -5.67
N ILE A 11 8.33 -4.14 -5.02
CA ILE A 11 8.25 -3.37 -3.77
C ILE A 11 7.52 -2.04 -4.00
N THR A 12 7.86 -1.33 -5.08
CA THR A 12 7.28 -0.04 -5.41
C THR A 12 5.79 -0.17 -5.74
N THR A 13 5.41 -1.19 -6.53
CA THR A 13 4.01 -1.46 -6.87
C THR A 13 3.20 -1.82 -5.64
N ARG A 14 3.73 -2.68 -4.76
CA ARG A 14 3.07 -3.05 -3.51
C ARG A 14 2.90 -1.83 -2.60
N LEU A 15 3.93 -1.01 -2.45
CA LEU A 15 3.87 0.22 -1.65
C LEU A 15 2.79 1.18 -2.18
N ARG A 16 2.70 1.34 -3.51
CA ARG A 16 1.64 2.15 -4.14
C ARG A 16 0.25 1.63 -3.81
N SER A 17 0.03 0.33 -3.97
CA SER A 17 -1.26 -0.31 -3.68
C SER A 17 -1.69 -0.13 -2.22
N VAL A 18 -0.77 -0.39 -1.28
CA VAL A 18 -1.03 -0.25 0.16
C VAL A 18 -1.34 1.20 0.53
N ARG A 19 -0.64 2.18 -0.05
CA ARG A 19 -0.93 3.61 0.16
C ARG A 19 -2.31 3.99 -0.37
N SER A 20 -2.63 3.62 -1.60
CA SER A 20 -3.96 3.88 -2.19
C SER A 20 -5.08 3.25 -1.37
N PHE A 21 -4.86 2.05 -0.81
CA PHE A 21 -5.82 1.42 0.09
C PHE A 21 -5.98 2.20 1.40
N CYS A 22 -4.88 2.66 2.02
CA CYS A 22 -4.95 3.52 3.20
C CYS A 22 -5.70 4.84 2.91
N ASP A 23 -5.49 5.43 1.74
CA ASP A 23 -6.17 6.66 1.32
C ASP A 23 -7.67 6.42 1.14
N PHE A 24 -8.07 5.33 0.47
CA PHE A 24 -9.47 4.91 0.36
C PHE A 24 -10.15 4.81 1.73
N LEU A 25 -9.52 4.14 2.69
CA LEU A 25 -10.08 4.01 4.04
C LEU A 25 -10.13 5.36 4.78
N SER A 26 -9.10 6.20 4.62
CA SER A 26 -9.03 7.51 5.27
C SER A 26 -10.06 8.51 4.71
N GLN A 27 -10.51 8.32 3.46
CA GLN A 27 -11.56 9.12 2.81
C GLN A 27 -12.98 8.63 3.14
N GLY A 28 -13.13 7.70 4.09
CA GLY A 28 -14.43 7.17 4.53
C GLY A 28 -14.81 5.83 3.91
N GLY A 29 -13.91 5.19 3.15
CA GLY A 29 -14.05 3.81 2.75
C GLY A 29 -14.10 2.88 3.96
N THR A 30 -15.07 1.95 3.98
CA THR A 30 -15.22 0.99 5.08
C THR A 30 -14.99 -0.43 4.59
N VAL A 31 -14.36 -1.25 5.41
CA VAL A 31 -14.19 -2.68 5.15
C VAL A 31 -14.86 -3.47 6.25
N ARG A 32 -15.73 -4.39 5.83
CA ARG A 32 -16.42 -5.29 6.74
C ARG A 32 -16.21 -6.73 6.32
N VAL A 33 -16.03 -7.61 7.28
CA VAL A 33 -15.75 -9.04 7.05
C VAL A 33 -16.73 -9.88 7.86
N ALA A 34 -17.29 -10.90 7.22
CA ALA A 34 -17.98 -12.00 7.89
C ALA A 34 -17.05 -13.22 7.85
N VAL A 35 -16.87 -13.89 9.00
CA VAL A 35 -15.95 -15.03 9.11
C VAL A 35 -16.52 -16.29 8.45
N SER A 36 -17.85 -16.36 8.35
CA SER A 36 -18.61 -17.38 7.64
C SER A 36 -19.87 -16.76 7.03
N GLU A 37 -20.52 -17.46 6.09
CA GLU A 37 -21.67 -16.91 5.36
C GLU A 37 -22.88 -16.57 6.24
N SER A 38 -22.99 -17.17 7.42
CA SER A 38 -24.07 -16.93 8.38
C SER A 38 -23.72 -15.90 9.45
N GLU A 39 -22.49 -15.38 9.49
CA GLU A 39 -22.07 -14.38 10.48
C GLU A 39 -22.35 -12.94 10.00
N PRO A 40 -22.66 -12.02 10.94
CA PRO A 40 -22.79 -10.62 10.60
C PRO A 40 -21.44 -10.03 10.19
N TYR A 41 -21.47 -9.16 9.19
CA TYR A 41 -20.31 -8.37 8.77
C TYR A 41 -19.85 -7.45 9.91
N LYS A 42 -18.60 -7.65 10.35
CA LYS A 42 -17.95 -6.83 11.38
C LYS A 42 -17.08 -5.77 10.71
N ASP A 43 -17.16 -4.54 11.20
CA ASP A 43 -16.29 -3.47 10.75
C ASP A 43 -14.84 -3.71 11.22
N VAL A 44 -13.92 -3.79 10.26
CA VAL A 44 -12.49 -3.99 10.50
C VAL A 44 -11.65 -2.84 9.94
N THR A 45 -12.29 -1.74 9.56
CA THR A 45 -11.67 -0.59 8.87
C THR A 45 -10.48 -0.05 9.63
N ALA A 46 -10.65 0.25 10.92
CA ALA A 46 -9.58 0.81 11.76
C ALA A 46 -8.39 -0.15 11.91
N VAL A 47 -8.67 -1.45 12.08
CA VAL A 47 -7.65 -2.48 12.22
C VAL A 47 -6.86 -2.64 10.92
N LEU A 48 -7.55 -2.66 9.77
CA LEU A 48 -6.90 -2.76 8.47
C LEU A 48 -6.12 -1.51 8.12
N LEU A 49 -6.63 -0.32 8.42
CA LEU A 49 -5.91 0.94 8.19
C LEU A 49 -4.58 0.95 8.95
N GLU A 50 -4.60 0.63 10.24
CA GLU A 50 -3.38 0.61 11.06
C GLU A 50 -2.37 -0.43 10.57
N ARG A 51 -2.85 -1.65 10.23
CA ARG A 51 -1.99 -2.71 9.69
C ARG A 51 -1.33 -2.28 8.37
N ASN A 52 -2.10 -1.71 7.45
CA ASN A 52 -1.61 -1.30 6.15
C ASN A 52 -0.65 -0.10 6.24
N ARG A 53 -0.87 0.84 7.17
CA ARG A 53 0.08 1.93 7.44
C ARG A 53 1.45 1.39 7.86
N ARG A 54 1.49 0.44 8.80
CA ARG A 54 2.74 -0.21 9.23
C ARG A 54 3.42 -0.96 8.09
N GLU A 55 2.64 -1.62 7.24
CA GLU A 55 3.16 -2.29 6.05
C GLU A 55 3.78 -1.29 5.05
N ALA A 56 3.09 -0.19 4.77
CA ALA A 56 3.60 0.87 3.89
C ALA A 56 4.91 1.46 4.42
N GLU A 57 5.01 1.72 5.73
CA GLU A 57 6.25 2.20 6.34
C GLU A 57 7.39 1.17 6.21
N SER A 58 7.09 -0.11 6.43
CA SER A 58 8.07 -1.18 6.29
C SER A 58 8.59 -1.26 4.86
N LEU A 59 7.69 -1.27 3.87
CA LEU A 59 8.03 -1.29 2.44
C LEU A 59 8.83 -0.05 2.04
N ALA A 60 8.49 1.13 2.55
CA ALA A 60 9.23 2.35 2.28
C ALA A 60 10.67 2.28 2.84
N ARG A 61 10.84 1.77 4.07
CA ARG A 61 12.17 1.53 4.66
C ARG A 61 12.96 0.51 3.85
N THR A 62 12.34 -0.61 3.47
CA THR A 62 12.99 -1.64 2.64
C THR A 62 13.41 -1.09 1.28
N ARG A 63 12.55 -0.34 0.59
CA ARG A 63 12.89 0.29 -0.70
C ARG A 63 14.10 1.21 -0.55
N ARG A 64 14.08 2.12 0.43
CA ARG A 64 15.17 3.07 0.68
C ARG A 64 16.50 2.38 1.03
N HIS A 65 16.44 1.27 1.75
CA HIS A 65 17.64 0.51 2.13
C HIS A 65 18.24 -0.26 0.95
N LEU A 66 17.41 -0.90 0.14
CA LEU A 66 17.87 -1.72 -0.99
C LEU A 66 18.21 -0.90 -2.24
N TYR A 67 17.54 0.24 -2.43
CA TYR A 67 17.65 1.08 -3.62
C TYR A 67 17.83 2.55 -3.22
N PRO A 68 18.95 2.90 -2.54
CA PRO A 68 19.19 4.26 -2.05
C PRO A 68 19.25 5.29 -3.19
N GLU A 69 19.79 4.92 -4.35
CA GLU A 69 19.88 5.78 -5.54
C GLU A 69 18.50 6.16 -6.11
N LEU A 70 17.45 5.37 -5.79
CA LEU A 70 16.07 5.57 -6.24
C LEU A 70 15.16 5.98 -5.06
N ALA A 71 15.74 6.37 -3.92
CA ALA A 71 14.98 6.67 -2.71
C ALA A 71 14.06 7.87 -2.89
N ASP A 72 14.50 8.87 -3.65
CA ASP A 72 13.78 10.12 -3.90
C ASP A 72 12.81 10.04 -5.09
N GLU A 73 12.77 8.89 -5.80
CA GLU A 73 11.77 8.68 -6.84
C GLU A 73 10.36 8.61 -6.26
N GLU A 74 9.46 9.33 -6.92
CA GLU A 74 8.07 9.40 -6.53
C GLU A 74 7.38 8.04 -6.75
N VAL A 75 6.88 7.46 -5.66
CA VAL A 75 6.28 6.10 -5.63
C VAL A 75 4.98 6.02 -6.42
N ALA A 76 4.34 7.16 -6.60
CA ALA A 76 3.07 7.30 -7.25
C ALA A 76 3.08 8.63 -8.01
N PRO A 77 3.63 8.68 -9.23
CA PRO A 77 3.29 9.78 -10.11
C PRO A 77 1.75 9.84 -10.21
N PRO A 78 1.17 11.05 -10.24
CA PRO A 78 -0.27 11.22 -10.26
C PRO A 78 -0.86 10.38 -11.41
N LEU A 79 -1.84 9.54 -11.09
CA LEU A 79 -2.51 8.67 -12.08
C LEU A 79 -3.22 9.47 -13.18
N TYR A 80 -3.45 10.77 -12.94
CA TYR A 80 -4.07 11.69 -13.84
C TYR A 80 -3.15 12.89 -14.04
N SER A 81 -2.67 13.08 -15.26
CA SER A 81 -2.21 14.39 -15.70
C SER A 81 -3.42 15.32 -15.65
N HIS A 82 -3.39 16.35 -14.83
CA HIS A 82 -4.32 17.47 -14.96
C HIS A 82 -4.03 18.14 -16.32
N HIS A 83 -4.77 17.74 -17.35
CA HIS A 83 -4.85 18.41 -18.65
C HIS A 83 -6.07 19.33 -18.67
#